data_AF-A0A558ACI4-F1
#
_entry.id   AF-A0A558ACI4-F1
#
_cell.length_a   1.000
_cell.length_b   1.000
_cell.length_c   1.000
_cell.angle_alpha   90.00
_cell.angle_beta   90.00
_cell.angle_gamma   90.00
#
_symmetry.space_group_name_H-M   'P 1'
#
loop_
_entity.id
_entity.type
_entity.pdbx_description
1 polymer ?
#
loop_
_entity_poly.entity_id
_entity_poly.type
_entity_poly.pdbx_seq_one_letter_code
_entity_poly.pdbx_strand_id
1 'polypeptide(L)'
;MHHDTTAATGSAGLDLTALLVRLILLLATAVVAGGGLFGAKPRFAVAGASAVLAAASAVFFDVNVVSAVAHALLVLAVPLLLVRWPAAARWLALALLVLVVVETSLGSSELEFAADTVYVGGATAWFGLAQLKEKPPRYAALTLSLGLLLAVAGAAQLLLSGVAFDRRLYESLFGLSLVAVVVFPLAALALRGRRVAVAGVAVAFLAWTTFVALPHPADLPVPGTGLLTTASLGGQDVPVLVSPQRPGRNLVHVPASAGAGVAVAGVPATARPGADGFWADVDLPGGRSTLRISKGTAAASVAVDTGEGAAVATDPDSPECASATLGALVAGRRDAVAACPADRLSEQDADALRKLVTFLGTRHTDTIQLVADSSRRGAAAADVVRTSARQQGLRVVDAPAEKAALVVVSGWSAAYTTLTQAAQAQRSAPTYTYGLYLAPWLLTGPVVNTVSASTVPLRFDPRDQSAVSYAVALEDAFGGESPTVDGFRSWLGTSEQNAKVQLYASAQVNAMPMNPGQPHAPGMPMFGEGAGHWIPDATVVPVSFPLE
;
A
#
# COMPACT_ATOMS: atom_id res chain seq x y z
N MET A 1 -23.50 0.45 -3.92
CA MET A 1 -22.95 1.54 -3.10
C MET A 1 -21.51 1.17 -2.81
N HIS A 2 -20.59 1.63 -3.65
CA HIS A 2 -19.16 1.48 -3.44
C HIS A 2 -18.70 2.62 -2.54
N HIS A 3 -18.11 2.27 -1.41
CA HIS A 3 -17.35 3.19 -0.58
C HIS A 3 -15.87 2.93 -0.89
N ASP A 4 -15.42 3.41 -2.05
CA ASP A 4 -14.00 3.51 -2.32
C ASP A 4 -13.47 4.70 -1.52
N THR A 5 -12.91 4.41 -0.35
CA THR A 5 -11.95 5.31 0.29
C THR A 5 -10.64 5.17 -0.48
N THR A 6 -10.49 5.93 -1.56
CA THR A 6 -9.16 6.19 -2.11
C THR A 6 -8.31 6.75 -0.98
N ALA A 7 -7.30 5.99 -0.53
CA ALA A 7 -6.25 6.52 0.31
C ALA A 7 -5.61 7.67 -0.49
N ALA A 8 -5.96 8.90 -0.15
CA ALA A 8 -5.43 10.09 -0.81
C ALA A 8 -3.92 10.13 -0.54
N THR A 9 -3.15 9.66 -1.51
CA THR A 9 -1.70 9.81 -1.55
C THR A 9 -1.39 11.30 -1.67
N GLY A 10 -0.97 11.91 -0.56
CA GLY A 10 0.01 12.99 -0.38
C GLY A 10 0.11 14.23 -1.29
N SER A 11 -0.61 14.39 -2.40
CA SER A 11 -0.37 15.48 -3.37
C SER A 11 -1.61 16.26 -3.81
N ALA A 12 -2.83 15.85 -3.41
CA ALA A 12 -3.99 16.74 -3.49
C ALA A 12 -3.78 17.88 -2.49
N GLY A 13 -3.42 19.05 -2.99
CA GLY A 13 -3.16 20.22 -2.15
C GLY A 13 -4.31 20.44 -1.18
N LEU A 14 -3.99 20.46 0.12
CA LEU A 14 -4.94 20.79 1.19
C LEU A 14 -5.70 22.05 0.78
N ASP A 15 -7.01 21.95 0.55
CA ASP A 15 -7.85 23.13 0.40
C ASP A 15 -7.93 23.82 1.76
N LEU A 16 -7.02 24.77 1.96
CA LEU A 16 -6.90 25.54 3.18
C LEU A 16 -8.22 26.25 3.53
N THR A 17 -9.02 26.61 2.52
CA THR A 17 -10.32 27.25 2.72
C THR A 17 -11.32 26.27 3.32
N ALA A 18 -11.44 25.08 2.72
CA ALA A 18 -12.29 24.01 3.24
C ALA A 18 -11.88 23.62 4.67
N LEU A 19 -10.58 23.48 4.92
CA LEU A 19 -10.03 23.18 6.24
C LEU A 19 -10.40 24.26 7.26
N LEU A 20 -10.17 25.55 6.95
CA LEU A 20 -10.49 26.64 7.85
C LEU A 20 -11.99 26.72 8.16
N VAL A 21 -12.85 26.56 7.15
CA VAL A 21 -14.32 26.54 7.33
C VAL A 21 -14.72 25.41 8.28
N ARG A 22 -14.18 24.21 8.09
CA ARG A 22 -14.44 23.05 8.96
C ARG A 22 -13.97 23.29 10.40
N LEU A 23 -12.77 23.81 10.58
CA LEU A 23 -12.21 24.11 11.90
C LEU A 23 -13.06 25.13 12.68
N ILE A 24 -13.50 26.21 12.02
CA ILE A 24 -14.37 27.23 12.64
C ILE A 24 -15.74 26.64 12.95
N LEU A 25 -16.32 25.85 12.03
CA LEU A 25 -17.60 25.18 12.21
C LEU A 25 -17.58 24.27 13.45
N LEU A 26 -16.60 23.37 13.56
CA LEU A 26 -16.51 22.42 14.67
C LEU A 26 -16.28 23.12 16.01
N LEU A 27 -15.42 24.15 16.05
CA LEU A 27 -15.19 24.93 17.27
C LEU A 27 -16.46 25.68 17.72
N ALA A 28 -17.14 26.36 16.79
CA ALA A 28 -18.39 27.07 17.10
C ALA A 28 -19.46 26.10 17.61
N THR A 29 -19.55 24.91 17.01
CA THR A 29 -20.48 23.86 17.39
C THR A 29 -20.21 23.34 18.80
N ALA A 30 -18.95 23.02 19.12
CA ALA A 30 -18.55 22.56 20.45
C ALA A 30 -18.86 23.62 21.53
N VAL A 31 -18.68 24.91 21.22
CA VAL A 31 -19.05 26.01 22.13
C VAL A 31 -20.56 26.08 22.37
N VAL A 32 -21.38 25.91 21.33
CA VAL A 32 -22.85 25.91 21.44
C VAL A 32 -23.35 24.68 22.20
N ALA A 33 -22.87 23.48 21.84
CA ALA A 33 -23.21 22.24 22.52
C ALA A 33 -22.84 22.28 24.01
N GLY A 34 -21.62 22.73 24.33
CA GLY A 34 -21.18 22.91 25.71
C GLY A 34 -22.06 23.91 26.48
N GLY A 35 -22.42 25.04 25.85
CA GLY A 35 -23.31 26.02 26.45
C GLY A 35 -24.70 25.46 26.77
N GLY A 36 -25.26 24.66 25.86
CA GLY A 36 -26.55 23.99 26.04
C GLY A 36 -26.55 22.93 27.15
N LEU A 37 -25.50 22.09 27.22
CA LEU A 37 -25.36 21.05 28.24
C LEU A 37 -25.35 21.63 29.66
N PHE A 38 -24.63 22.74 29.88
CA PHE A 38 -24.44 23.33 31.21
C PHE A 38 -25.40 24.49 31.53
N GLY A 39 -26.29 24.89 30.61
CA GLY A 39 -27.24 25.98 30.87
C GLY A 39 -26.60 27.37 30.89
N ALA A 40 -25.59 27.60 30.04
CA ALA A 40 -24.93 28.91 29.93
C ALA A 40 -25.83 29.95 29.24
N LYS A 41 -25.37 31.21 29.16
CA LYS A 41 -26.10 32.23 28.38
C LYS A 41 -26.14 31.85 26.89
N PRO A 42 -27.30 31.98 26.20
CA PRO A 42 -27.40 31.65 24.79
C PRO A 42 -26.50 32.55 23.94
N ARG A 43 -25.79 31.96 22.97
CA ARG A 43 -24.89 32.66 22.05
C ARG A 43 -25.39 32.56 20.61
N PHE A 44 -26.45 33.31 20.31
CA PHE A 44 -27.08 33.31 18.98
C PHE A 44 -26.12 33.66 17.84
N ALA A 45 -25.16 34.55 18.06
CA ALA A 45 -24.16 34.89 17.05
C ALA A 45 -23.25 33.71 16.67
N VAL A 46 -22.81 32.91 17.66
CA VAL A 46 -21.95 31.73 17.43
C VAL A 46 -22.76 30.62 16.75
N ALA A 47 -24.00 30.40 17.20
CA ALA A 47 -24.90 29.43 16.57
C ALA A 47 -25.27 29.82 15.12
N GLY A 48 -25.53 31.10 14.87
CA GLY A 48 -25.79 31.62 13.53
C GLY A 48 -24.59 31.45 12.61
N ALA A 49 -23.39 31.80 13.07
CA ALA A 49 -22.15 31.58 12.31
C ALA A 49 -21.93 30.09 12.00
N SER A 50 -22.14 29.21 12.99
CA SER A 50 -22.03 27.76 12.80
C SER A 50 -23.05 27.24 11.77
N ALA A 51 -24.30 27.69 11.82
CA ALA A 51 -25.32 27.27 10.88
C ALA A 51 -25.03 27.76 9.44
N VAL A 52 -24.53 28.99 9.29
CA VAL A 52 -24.10 29.53 7.99
C VAL A 52 -22.92 28.74 7.44
N LEU A 53 -21.94 28.38 8.27
CA LEU A 53 -20.79 27.57 7.84
C LEU A 53 -21.20 26.15 7.45
N ALA A 54 -22.17 25.54 8.16
CA ALA A 54 -22.71 24.23 7.79
C ALA A 54 -23.48 24.28 6.45
N ALA A 55 -24.26 25.34 6.21
CA ALA A 55 -24.92 25.53 4.93
C ALA A 55 -23.90 25.79 3.80
N ALA A 56 -22.88 26.60 4.07
CA ALA A 56 -21.80 26.86 3.12
C ALA A 56 -21.01 25.58 2.80
N SER A 57 -20.76 24.71 3.79
CA SER A 57 -20.01 23.48 3.54
C SER A 57 -20.73 22.49 2.65
N ALA A 58 -22.07 22.41 2.73
CA ALA A 58 -22.87 21.62 1.80
C ALA A 58 -22.87 22.17 0.37
N VAL A 59 -22.74 23.49 0.20
CA VAL A 59 -22.79 24.15 -1.11
C VAL A 59 -21.41 24.15 -1.81
N PHE A 60 -20.34 24.36 -1.05
CA PHE A 60 -19.01 24.61 -1.60
C PHE A 60 -18.04 23.43 -1.48
N PHE A 61 -18.29 22.46 -0.60
CA PHE A 61 -17.34 21.37 -0.29
C PHE A 61 -17.96 19.97 -0.39
N ASP A 62 -19.06 19.82 -1.15
CA ASP A 62 -19.75 18.54 -1.39
C ASP A 62 -20.07 17.72 -0.12
N VAL A 63 -20.29 18.40 1.01
CA VAL A 63 -20.68 17.74 2.26
C VAL A 63 -22.12 17.23 2.13
N ASN A 64 -22.39 16.07 2.73
CA ASN A 64 -23.73 15.48 2.74
C ASN A 64 -24.79 16.49 3.24
N VAL A 65 -25.69 16.88 2.36
CA VAL A 65 -26.73 17.89 2.61
C VAL A 65 -27.58 17.54 3.84
N VAL A 66 -27.85 16.26 4.08
CA VAL A 66 -28.65 15.81 5.23
C VAL A 66 -27.93 16.08 6.55
N SER A 67 -26.62 15.75 6.63
CA SER A 67 -25.80 16.06 7.82
C SER A 67 -25.72 17.57 8.05
N ALA A 68 -25.45 18.35 6.99
CA ALA A 68 -25.37 19.80 7.09
C ALA A 68 -26.68 20.46 7.55
N VAL A 69 -27.83 19.99 7.05
CA VAL A 69 -29.16 20.47 7.48
C VAL A 69 -29.43 20.07 8.93
N ALA A 70 -29.17 18.82 9.31
CA ALA A 70 -29.33 18.35 10.69
C ALA A 70 -28.47 19.17 11.65
N HIS A 71 -27.22 19.44 11.28
CA HIS A 71 -26.28 20.28 12.02
C HIS A 71 -26.81 21.69 12.22
N ALA A 72 -27.22 22.37 11.13
CA ALA A 72 -27.74 23.72 11.18
C ALA A 72 -29.01 23.83 12.05
N LEU A 73 -29.91 22.85 11.95
CA LEU A 73 -31.12 22.81 12.78
C LEU A 73 -30.79 22.62 14.26
N LEU A 74 -29.93 21.66 14.60
CA LEU A 74 -29.54 21.37 15.98
C LEU A 74 -28.81 22.58 16.61
N VAL A 75 -27.85 23.19 15.90
CA VAL A 75 -27.05 24.29 16.44
C VAL A 75 -27.88 25.55 16.71
N LEU A 76 -28.92 25.81 15.90
CA LEU A 76 -29.86 26.92 16.11
C LEU A 76 -30.90 26.61 17.19
N ALA A 77 -31.38 25.36 17.27
CA ALA A 77 -32.40 24.96 18.23
C ALA A 77 -31.91 25.01 19.68
N VAL A 78 -30.62 24.70 19.93
CA VAL A 78 -30.02 24.74 21.27
C VAL A 78 -30.20 26.09 21.98
N PRO A 79 -29.71 27.25 21.46
CA PRO A 79 -29.86 28.53 22.15
C PRO A 79 -31.32 29.03 22.19
N LEU A 80 -32.16 28.68 21.21
CA LEU A 80 -33.59 29.04 21.20
C LEU A 80 -34.34 28.36 22.36
N LEU A 81 -34.12 27.06 22.54
CA LEU A 81 -34.77 26.29 23.60
C LEU A 81 -34.14 26.52 24.96
N LEU A 82 -32.88 26.96 25.04
CA LEU A 82 -32.20 27.21 26.31
C LEU A 82 -32.91 28.28 27.16
N VAL A 83 -33.54 29.27 26.52
CA VAL A 83 -34.28 30.35 27.18
C VAL A 83 -35.61 29.85 27.73
N ARG A 84 -36.31 29.01 26.96
CA ARG A 84 -37.70 28.63 27.24
C ARG A 84 -37.78 27.29 27.98
N TRP A 85 -37.12 26.26 27.46
CA TRP A 85 -37.19 24.85 27.89
C TRP A 85 -35.79 24.25 28.06
N PRO A 86 -35.11 24.52 29.20
CA PRO A 86 -33.71 24.13 29.40
C PRO A 86 -33.48 22.62 29.36
N ALA A 87 -34.47 21.81 29.75
CA ALA A 87 -34.39 20.35 29.66
C ALA A 87 -34.31 19.85 28.21
N ALA A 88 -35.13 20.40 27.31
CA ALA A 88 -35.09 20.06 25.89
C ALA A 88 -33.78 20.52 25.23
N ALA A 89 -33.30 21.72 25.59
CA ALA A 89 -32.03 22.24 25.09
C ALA A 89 -30.83 21.33 25.44
N ARG A 90 -30.82 20.68 26.61
CA ARG A 90 -29.77 19.73 26.99
C ARG A 90 -29.76 18.48 26.11
N TRP A 91 -30.93 17.93 25.80
CA TRP A 91 -31.04 16.76 24.91
C TRP A 91 -30.60 17.10 23.47
N LEU A 92 -30.97 18.28 22.97
CA LEU A 92 -30.49 18.72 21.65
C LEU A 92 -29.00 19.05 21.65
N ALA A 93 -28.46 19.59 22.74
CA ALA A 93 -27.02 19.80 22.87
C ALA A 93 -26.24 18.48 22.93
N LEU A 94 -26.81 17.44 23.56
CA LEU A 94 -26.26 16.09 23.52
C LEU A 94 -26.33 15.49 22.11
N ALA A 95 -27.45 15.64 21.41
CA ALA A 95 -27.57 15.20 20.01
C ALA A 95 -26.56 15.91 19.09
N LEU A 96 -26.36 17.21 19.29
CA LEU A 96 -25.35 17.99 18.57
C LEU A 96 -23.92 17.52 18.89
N LEU A 97 -23.62 17.19 20.15
CA LEU A 97 -22.33 16.60 20.52
C LEU A 97 -22.11 15.25 19.83
N VAL A 98 -23.11 14.37 19.82
CA VAL A 98 -23.03 13.07 19.13
C VAL A 98 -22.77 13.29 17.64
N LEU A 99 -23.44 14.25 17.01
CA LEU A 99 -23.20 14.59 15.60
C LEU A 99 -21.74 15.01 15.36
N VAL A 100 -21.18 15.88 16.20
CA VAL A 100 -19.76 16.30 16.09
C VAL A 100 -18.82 15.11 16.23
N VAL A 101 -19.05 14.22 17.20
CA VAL A 101 -18.24 13.01 17.39
C VAL A 101 -18.27 12.14 16.14
N VAL A 102 -19.46 11.90 15.58
CA VAL A 102 -19.60 11.14 14.34
C VAL A 102 -18.83 11.82 13.20
N GLU A 103 -19.01 13.13 12.99
CA GLU A 103 -18.32 13.87 11.92
C GLU A 103 -16.79 13.91 12.08
N THR A 104 -16.27 13.79 13.30
CA THR A 104 -14.82 13.71 13.54
C THR A 104 -14.25 12.30 13.42
N SER A 105 -15.07 11.27 13.59
CA SER A 105 -14.64 9.86 13.70
C SER A 105 -15.04 8.98 12.50
N LEU A 106 -15.70 9.54 11.49
CA LEU A 106 -16.00 8.81 10.25
C LEU A 106 -14.71 8.26 9.62
N GLY A 107 -14.56 6.93 9.62
CA GLY A 107 -13.41 6.22 9.05
C GLY A 107 -12.31 5.83 10.05
N SER A 108 -12.48 6.15 11.34
CA SER A 108 -11.52 5.79 12.39
C SER A 108 -11.69 4.33 12.86
N SER A 109 -10.62 3.71 13.34
CA SER A 109 -10.69 2.41 14.05
C SER A 109 -11.50 2.51 15.36
N GLU A 110 -11.92 1.39 15.95
CA GLU A 110 -12.70 1.37 17.20
C GLU A 110 -12.01 2.11 18.36
N LEU A 111 -10.68 2.02 18.44
CA LEU A 111 -9.88 2.68 19.47
C LEU A 111 -9.77 4.18 19.23
N GLU A 112 -9.58 4.59 17.98
CA GLU A 112 -9.56 6.01 17.59
C GLU A 112 -10.94 6.65 17.80
N PHE A 113 -12.03 5.95 17.48
CA PHE A 113 -13.39 6.40 17.75
C PHE A 113 -13.62 6.69 19.24
N ALA A 114 -13.08 5.83 20.12
CA ALA A 114 -13.15 6.04 21.56
C ALA A 114 -12.34 7.27 22.00
N ALA A 115 -11.14 7.45 21.45
CA ALA A 115 -10.31 8.62 21.71
C ALA A 115 -10.99 9.92 21.23
N ASP A 116 -11.57 9.93 20.03
CA ASP A 116 -12.34 11.03 19.47
C ASP A 116 -13.53 11.40 20.36
N THR A 117 -14.30 10.40 20.80
CA THR A 117 -15.45 10.60 21.67
C THR A 117 -15.05 11.27 22.99
N VAL A 118 -13.97 10.77 23.62
CA VAL A 118 -13.45 11.32 24.88
C VAL A 118 -12.93 12.73 24.67
N TYR A 119 -12.19 12.98 23.60
CA TYR A 119 -11.57 14.28 23.34
C TYR A 119 -12.60 15.36 23.01
N VAL A 120 -13.51 15.08 22.07
CA VAL A 120 -14.58 16.00 21.66
C VAL A 120 -15.56 16.25 22.81
N GLY A 121 -15.96 15.20 23.53
CA GLY A 121 -16.81 15.31 24.71
C GLY A 121 -16.16 16.13 25.83
N GLY A 122 -14.89 15.86 26.13
CA GLY A 122 -14.11 16.59 27.13
C GLY A 122 -13.94 18.07 26.80
N ALA A 123 -13.61 18.40 25.55
CA ALA A 123 -13.45 19.78 25.08
C ALA A 123 -14.78 20.54 25.09
N THR A 124 -15.86 19.90 24.64
CA THR A 124 -17.22 20.46 24.67
C THR A 124 -17.65 20.75 26.11
N ALA A 125 -17.41 19.83 27.04
CA ALA A 125 -17.70 20.03 28.46
C ALA A 125 -16.87 21.18 29.05
N TRP A 126 -15.59 21.29 28.66
CA TRP A 126 -14.74 22.40 29.06
C TRP A 126 -15.27 23.74 28.57
N PHE A 127 -15.66 23.86 27.30
CA PHE A 127 -16.24 25.09 26.75
C PHE A 127 -17.57 25.46 27.43
N GLY A 128 -18.40 24.47 27.78
CA GLY A 128 -19.62 24.69 28.56
C GLY A 128 -19.36 25.28 29.94
N LEU A 129 -18.48 24.63 30.72
CA LEU A 129 -18.07 25.12 32.04
C LEU A 129 -17.43 26.51 31.95
N ALA A 130 -16.61 26.76 30.93
CA ALA A 130 -15.97 28.04 30.69
C ALA A 130 -16.96 29.18 30.39
N GLN A 131 -18.23 28.90 30.07
CA GLN A 131 -19.26 29.90 29.80
C GLN A 131 -20.14 30.24 31.01
N LEU A 132 -20.07 29.44 32.09
CA LEU A 132 -20.86 29.69 33.29
C LEU A 132 -20.48 31.03 33.95
N LYS A 133 -21.50 31.78 34.38
CA LYS A 133 -21.36 33.03 35.13
C LYS A 133 -21.04 32.75 36.59
N GLU A 134 -21.77 31.81 37.18
CA GLU A 134 -21.55 31.29 38.53
C GLU A 134 -20.79 29.98 38.46
N LYS A 135 -19.67 29.89 39.18
CA LYS A 135 -18.83 28.70 39.16
C LYS A 135 -19.32 27.72 40.22
N PRO A 136 -19.53 26.44 39.89
CA PRO A 136 -19.85 25.45 40.91
C PRO A 136 -18.70 25.33 41.93
N PRO A 137 -18.97 24.89 43.16
CA PRO A 137 -17.96 24.76 44.22
C PRO A 137 -16.81 23.81 43.83
N ARG A 138 -17.03 22.91 42.87
CA ARG A 138 -16.02 21.97 42.33
C ARG A 138 -15.45 22.39 40.97
N TYR A 139 -15.62 23.63 40.54
CA TYR A 139 -15.18 24.11 39.22
C TYR A 139 -13.70 23.80 38.95
N ALA A 140 -12.82 24.11 39.91
CA ALA A 140 -11.38 23.87 39.77
C ALA A 140 -11.06 22.37 39.61
N ALA A 141 -11.72 21.50 40.38
CA ALA A 141 -11.55 20.06 40.28
C ALA A 141 -12.05 19.52 38.94
N LEU A 142 -13.22 19.99 38.47
CA LEU A 142 -13.79 19.58 37.18
C LEU A 142 -12.91 20.01 36.00
N THR A 143 -12.41 21.26 36.00
CA THR A 143 -11.47 21.70 34.97
C THR A 143 -10.17 20.91 35.06
N LEU A 144 -9.68 20.58 36.25
CA LEU A 144 -8.48 19.75 36.39
C LEU A 144 -8.70 18.35 35.79
N SER A 145 -9.81 17.70 36.14
CA SER A 145 -10.16 16.38 35.62
C SER A 145 -10.33 16.39 34.10
N LEU A 146 -11.00 17.39 33.53
CA LEU A 146 -11.18 17.49 32.08
C LEU A 146 -9.86 17.76 31.34
N GLY A 147 -8.99 18.61 31.89
CA GLY A 147 -7.70 18.91 31.26
C GLY A 147 -6.78 17.69 31.29
N LEU A 148 -6.80 16.94 32.39
CA LEU A 148 -6.10 15.67 32.50
C LEU A 148 -6.68 14.63 31.53
N LEU A 149 -8.01 14.53 31.42
CA LEU A 149 -8.68 13.63 30.48
C LEU A 149 -8.28 13.93 29.03
N LEU A 150 -8.27 15.21 28.63
CA LEU A 150 -7.84 15.65 27.30
C LEU A 150 -6.36 15.33 27.05
N ALA A 151 -5.49 15.60 28.03
CA ALA A 151 -4.07 15.28 27.91
C ALA A 151 -3.83 13.77 27.80
N VAL A 152 -4.57 12.94 28.55
CA VAL A 152 -4.49 11.47 28.48
C VAL A 152 -4.99 10.94 27.15
N ALA A 153 -6.14 11.43 26.65
CA ALA A 153 -6.64 11.07 25.33
C ALA A 153 -5.67 11.48 24.21
N GLY A 154 -5.11 12.69 24.31
CA GLY A 154 -4.04 13.16 23.44
C GLY A 154 -2.79 12.28 23.47
N ALA A 155 -2.34 11.91 24.66
CA ALA A 155 -1.16 11.06 24.84
C ALA A 155 -1.41 9.64 24.32
N ALA A 156 -2.62 9.10 24.52
CA ALA A 156 -3.03 7.82 23.95
C ALA A 156 -2.98 7.87 22.42
N GLN A 157 -3.55 8.90 21.78
CA GLN A 157 -3.49 9.07 20.32
C GLN A 157 -2.05 9.21 19.82
N LEU A 158 -1.21 9.99 20.52
CA LEU A 158 0.20 10.15 20.20
C LEU A 158 0.94 8.79 20.24
N LEU A 159 0.70 7.97 21.26
CA LEU A 159 1.30 6.64 21.37
C LEU A 159 0.77 5.66 20.32
N LEU A 160 -0.54 5.64 20.08
CA LEU A 160 -1.19 4.77 19.09
C LEU A 160 -0.79 5.12 17.65
N SER A 161 -0.50 6.39 17.37
CA SER A 161 -0.07 6.83 16.04
C SER A 161 1.31 6.31 15.61
N GLY A 162 2.13 5.79 16.55
CA GLY A 162 3.50 5.37 16.28
C GLY A 162 4.49 6.50 16.02
N VAL A 163 4.06 7.76 16.03
CA VAL A 163 4.88 8.96 15.75
C VAL A 163 5.59 9.48 17.00
N ALA A 164 5.18 9.05 18.20
CA ALA A 164 5.63 9.61 19.49
C ALA A 164 7.15 9.66 19.70
N PHE A 165 7.90 8.74 19.10
CA PHE A 165 9.31 8.53 19.39
C PHE A 165 10.21 8.73 18.17
N ASP A 166 9.69 9.35 17.11
CA ASP A 166 10.46 9.55 15.88
C ASP A 166 10.40 11.00 15.37
N ARG A 167 11.14 11.26 14.29
CA ARG A 167 11.27 12.61 13.71
C ARG A 167 10.00 13.16 13.09
N ARG A 168 9.04 12.30 12.70
CA ARG A 168 7.74 12.73 12.16
C ARG A 168 6.98 13.55 13.20
N LEU A 169 7.30 13.42 14.50
CA LEU A 169 6.73 14.24 15.56
C LEU A 169 6.99 15.74 15.36
N TYR A 170 8.17 16.12 14.85
CA TYR A 170 8.57 17.51 14.66
C TYR A 170 8.77 17.92 13.20
N GLU A 171 8.89 16.97 12.27
CA GLU A 171 9.02 17.23 10.83
C GLU A 171 7.67 17.30 10.10
N SER A 172 6.58 16.83 10.71
CA SER A 172 5.24 16.81 10.09
C SER A 172 4.22 17.68 10.84
N LEU A 173 3.28 18.27 10.09
CA LEU A 173 2.15 18.99 10.68
C LEU A 173 1.27 18.08 11.54
N PHE A 174 1.16 16.80 11.18
CA PHE A 174 0.44 15.79 11.95
C PHE A 174 1.08 15.58 13.34
N GLY A 175 2.40 15.38 13.37
CA GLY A 175 3.17 15.26 14.61
C GLY A 175 3.08 16.50 15.50
N LEU A 176 3.25 17.70 14.91
CA LEU A 176 3.12 18.96 15.65
C LEU A 176 1.70 19.14 16.21
N SER A 177 0.67 18.68 15.50
CA SER A 177 -0.72 18.71 15.97
C SER A 177 -0.93 17.75 17.14
N LEU A 178 -0.35 16.54 17.12
CA LEU A 178 -0.37 15.63 18.27
C LEU A 178 0.34 16.23 19.50
N VAL A 179 1.47 16.91 19.32
CA VAL A 179 2.15 17.62 20.42
C VAL A 179 1.25 18.72 20.98
N ALA A 180 0.63 19.53 20.12
CA ALA A 180 -0.29 20.59 20.53
C ALA A 180 -1.46 20.04 21.36
N VAL A 181 -2.07 18.95 20.89
CA VAL A 181 -3.18 18.25 21.55
C VAL A 181 -2.85 17.83 22.98
N VAL A 182 -1.59 17.48 23.29
CA VAL A 182 -1.13 17.08 24.62
C VAL A 182 -0.66 18.27 25.45
N VAL A 183 0.15 19.14 24.86
CA VAL A 183 0.84 20.23 25.58
C VAL A 183 -0.12 21.35 25.98
N PHE A 184 -1.07 21.74 25.10
CA PHE A 184 -1.95 22.88 25.40
C PHE A 184 -2.93 22.61 26.55
N PRO A 185 -3.57 21.43 26.69
CA PRO A 185 -4.36 21.11 27.88
C PRO A 185 -3.52 21.09 29.15
N LEU A 186 -2.31 20.55 29.13
CA LEU A 186 -1.39 20.56 30.28
C LEU A 186 -0.96 21.99 30.66
N ALA A 187 -0.65 22.83 29.67
CA ALA A 187 -0.35 24.24 29.90
C ALA A 187 -1.57 24.99 30.47
N ALA A 188 -2.78 24.67 30.00
CA ALA A 188 -4.02 25.23 30.52
C ALA A 188 -4.26 24.87 32.00
N LEU A 189 -3.77 23.71 32.46
CA LEU A 189 -3.78 23.32 33.88
C LEU A 189 -2.76 24.11 34.71
N ALA A 190 -1.57 24.37 34.15
CA ALA A 190 -0.49 25.08 34.85
C ALA A 190 -0.71 26.60 34.93
N LEU A 191 -1.35 27.20 33.92
CA LEU A 191 -1.53 28.63 33.79
C LEU A 191 -2.79 29.11 34.55
N ARG A 192 -2.62 30.04 35.50
CA ARG A 192 -3.71 30.55 36.36
C ARG A 192 -4.73 31.45 35.63
N GLY A 193 -4.53 31.75 34.34
CA GLY A 193 -5.39 32.66 33.58
C GLY A 193 -6.53 31.94 32.85
N ARG A 194 -7.79 32.20 33.22
CA ARG A 194 -9.00 31.61 32.57
C ARG A 194 -9.01 31.77 31.05
N ARG A 195 -8.66 32.96 30.54
CA ARG A 195 -8.64 33.22 29.09
C ARG A 195 -7.58 32.39 28.38
N VAL A 196 -6.42 32.22 29.03
CA VAL A 196 -5.30 31.44 28.51
C VAL A 196 -5.64 29.95 28.52
N ALA A 197 -6.29 29.46 29.58
CA ALA A 197 -6.71 28.06 29.67
C ALA A 197 -7.78 27.70 28.62
N VAL A 198 -8.76 28.57 28.39
CA VAL A 198 -9.78 28.38 27.33
C VAL A 198 -9.14 28.46 25.94
N ALA A 199 -8.23 29.41 25.71
CA ALA A 199 -7.50 29.51 24.45
C ALA A 199 -6.64 28.27 24.20
N GLY A 200 -5.94 27.74 25.22
CA GLY A 200 -5.18 26.50 25.13
C GLY A 200 -6.04 25.31 24.73
N VAL A 201 -7.17 25.08 25.41
CA VAL A 201 -8.10 24.00 25.04
C VAL A 201 -8.71 24.20 23.66
N ALA A 202 -8.99 25.45 23.25
CA ALA A 202 -9.44 25.74 21.90
C ALA A 202 -8.39 25.39 20.84
N VAL A 203 -7.13 25.75 21.05
CA VAL A 203 -6.02 25.39 20.15
C VAL A 203 -5.84 23.87 20.10
N ALA A 204 -5.90 23.19 21.24
CA ALA A 204 -5.80 21.73 21.32
C ALA A 204 -6.95 21.03 20.57
N PHE A 205 -8.18 21.53 20.73
CA PHE A 205 -9.35 21.05 20.00
C PHE A 205 -9.23 21.27 18.49
N LEU A 206 -8.80 22.45 18.07
CA LEU A 206 -8.54 22.72 16.65
C LEU A 206 -7.50 21.77 16.09
N ALA A 207 -6.37 21.59 16.80
CA ALA A 207 -5.33 20.63 16.41
C ALA A 207 -5.87 19.19 16.29
N TRP A 208 -6.69 18.73 17.24
CA TRP A 208 -7.36 17.43 17.16
C TRP A 208 -8.21 17.30 15.89
N THR A 209 -9.05 18.30 15.62
CA THR A 209 -9.94 18.27 14.46
C THR A 209 -9.21 18.35 13.11
N THR A 210 -7.93 18.73 13.08
CA THR A 210 -7.14 18.68 11.84
C THR A 210 -6.77 17.26 11.40
N PHE A 211 -6.83 16.25 12.27
CA PHE A 211 -6.41 14.88 11.91
C PHE A 211 -7.20 14.28 10.75
N VAL A 212 -8.47 14.67 10.59
CA VAL A 212 -9.28 14.19 9.45
C VAL A 212 -8.82 14.79 8.11
N ALA A 213 -8.12 15.92 8.14
CA ALA A 213 -7.64 16.60 6.93
C ALA A 213 -6.15 16.39 6.68
N LEU A 214 -5.35 16.21 7.73
CA LEU A 214 -3.91 16.03 7.60
C LEU A 214 -3.61 14.60 7.13
N PRO A 215 -2.86 14.43 6.03
CA PRO A 215 -2.40 13.10 5.64
C PRO A 215 -1.51 12.53 6.74
N HIS A 216 -1.71 11.26 7.06
CA HIS A 216 -0.80 10.56 7.95
C HIS A 216 0.60 10.57 7.34
N PRO A 217 1.65 10.94 8.12
CA PRO A 217 3.00 10.98 7.58
C PRO A 217 3.42 9.55 7.23
N ALA A 218 4.03 9.40 6.04
CA ALA A 218 4.54 8.11 5.59
C ALA A 218 5.44 7.47 6.65
N ASP A 219 5.43 6.15 6.71
CA ASP A 219 6.31 5.42 7.61
C ASP A 219 7.78 5.69 7.31
N LEU A 220 8.55 5.78 8.39
CA LEU A 220 9.98 5.94 8.26
C LEU A 220 10.59 4.65 7.68
N PRO A 221 11.56 4.76 6.77
CA PRO A 221 12.26 3.60 6.28
C PRO A 221 12.94 2.83 7.41
N VAL A 222 12.84 1.50 7.37
CA VAL A 222 13.47 0.62 8.36
C VAL A 222 14.72 -0.01 7.72
N PRO A 223 15.91 0.20 8.31
CA PRO A 223 17.15 -0.33 7.76
C PRO A 223 17.14 -1.82 7.42
N GLY A 224 17.60 -2.16 6.21
CA GLY A 224 17.73 -3.54 5.74
C GLY A 224 16.42 -4.23 5.34
N THR A 225 15.29 -3.54 5.42
CA THR A 225 13.99 -3.99 4.89
C THR A 225 13.75 -3.29 3.57
N GLY A 226 13.11 -3.94 2.59
CA GLY A 226 12.76 -3.22 1.35
C GLY A 226 11.89 -2.01 1.64
N LEU A 227 12.05 -0.95 0.86
CA LEU A 227 11.22 0.25 0.95
C LEU A 227 10.27 0.30 -0.24
N LEU A 228 8.96 0.27 0.06
CA LEU A 228 7.90 0.60 -0.88
C LEU A 228 7.36 1.99 -0.54
N THR A 229 7.41 2.91 -1.49
CA THR A 229 7.01 4.30 -1.29
C THR A 229 6.53 4.93 -2.59
N THR A 230 6.08 6.18 -2.55
CA THR A 230 5.60 6.91 -3.72
C THR A 230 6.43 8.18 -3.95
N ALA A 231 6.71 8.46 -5.22
CA ALA A 231 7.40 9.67 -5.65
C ALA A 231 6.47 10.48 -6.56
N SER A 232 6.13 11.70 -6.16
CA SER A 232 5.28 12.58 -6.97
C SER A 232 6.11 13.26 -8.06
N LEU A 233 5.99 12.78 -9.30
CA LEU A 233 6.72 13.26 -10.47
C LEU A 233 5.77 13.93 -11.44
N GLY A 234 5.83 15.26 -11.53
CA GLY A 234 5.01 16.02 -12.49
C GLY A 234 3.51 15.90 -12.22
N GLY A 235 3.10 15.75 -10.96
CA GLY A 235 1.70 15.57 -10.56
C GLY A 235 1.18 14.14 -10.66
N GLN A 236 2.03 13.16 -11.03
CA GLN A 236 1.71 11.74 -10.96
C GLN A 236 2.43 11.10 -9.78
N ASP A 237 1.70 10.35 -8.95
CA ASP A 237 2.31 9.55 -7.89
C ASP A 237 2.80 8.24 -8.46
N VAL A 238 4.13 8.06 -8.48
CA VAL A 238 4.80 6.90 -9.04
C VAL A 238 5.23 5.98 -7.90
N PRO A 239 4.79 4.70 -7.87
CA PRO A 239 5.32 3.71 -6.94
C PRO A 239 6.81 3.49 -7.16
N VAL A 240 7.56 3.39 -6.07
CA VAL A 240 9.00 3.16 -6.08
C VAL A 240 9.34 2.09 -5.06
N LEU A 241 10.01 1.04 -5.51
CA LEU A 241 10.57 0.01 -4.66
C LEU A 241 12.09 0.16 -4.61
N VAL A 242 12.66 0.16 -3.40
CA VAL A 242 14.11 0.09 -3.16
C VAL A 242 14.40 -1.19 -2.40
N SER A 243 15.19 -2.09 -2.99
CA SER A 243 15.57 -3.36 -2.36
C SER A 243 17.08 -3.62 -2.53
N PRO A 244 17.80 -4.11 -1.51
CA PRO A 244 17.32 -4.53 -0.17
C PRO A 244 17.31 -3.41 0.88
N GLN A 245 17.59 -2.16 0.49
CA GLN A 245 17.80 -1.02 1.39
C GLN A 245 18.95 -1.24 2.39
N ARG A 246 20.13 -1.56 1.87
CA ARG A 246 21.38 -1.73 2.64
C ARG A 246 22.50 -0.84 2.09
N PRO A 247 23.57 -0.58 2.85
CA PRO A 247 24.67 0.24 2.35
C PRO A 247 25.31 -0.40 1.13
N GLY A 248 25.70 0.39 0.13
CA GLY A 248 26.22 -0.09 -1.15
C GLY A 248 25.12 -0.23 -2.22
N ARG A 249 25.28 -1.21 -3.11
CA ARG A 249 24.44 -1.36 -4.31
C ARG A 249 23.03 -1.83 -3.95
N ASN A 250 22.04 -1.07 -4.41
CA ASN A 250 20.62 -1.37 -4.29
C ASN A 250 19.96 -1.30 -5.66
N LEU A 251 18.87 -2.04 -5.80
CA LEU A 251 18.04 -2.03 -6.98
C LEU A 251 16.80 -1.16 -6.71
N VAL A 252 16.57 -0.19 -7.58
CA VAL A 252 15.37 0.66 -7.55
C VAL A 252 14.50 0.32 -8.73
N HIS A 253 13.24 0.00 -8.44
CA HIS A 253 12.24 -0.38 -9.42
C HIS A 253 11.13 0.66 -9.45
N VAL A 254 10.75 1.05 -10.66
CA VAL A 254 9.51 1.77 -10.94
C VAL A 254 8.67 0.97 -11.94
N PRO A 255 7.33 0.96 -11.80
CA PRO A 255 6.46 0.18 -12.67
C PRO A 255 6.45 0.73 -14.10
N ALA A 256 6.02 -0.09 -15.06
CA ALA A 256 5.94 0.32 -16.47
C ALA A 256 5.03 1.55 -16.68
N SER A 257 3.98 1.69 -15.85
CA SER A 257 3.06 2.83 -15.81
C SER A 257 3.74 4.17 -15.51
N ALA A 258 4.93 4.16 -14.88
CA ALA A 258 5.77 5.34 -14.69
C ALA A 258 6.27 5.93 -16.03
N GLY A 259 6.27 5.13 -17.10
CA GLY A 259 6.78 5.47 -18.42
C GLY A 259 8.30 5.57 -18.49
N ALA A 260 8.83 5.64 -19.72
CA ALA A 260 10.27 5.73 -19.95
C ALA A 260 10.86 7.09 -19.51
N GLY A 261 12.20 7.12 -19.37
CA GLY A 261 12.95 8.35 -19.08
C GLY A 261 13.02 8.73 -17.59
N VAL A 262 12.66 7.81 -16.69
CA VAL A 262 12.90 7.95 -15.26
C VAL A 262 14.39 7.74 -14.97
N ALA A 263 14.96 8.58 -14.13
CA ALA A 263 16.32 8.45 -13.62
C ALA A 263 16.32 8.53 -12.09
N VAL A 264 17.10 7.65 -11.46
CA VAL A 264 17.22 7.48 -10.01
C VAL A 264 18.67 7.78 -9.62
N ALA A 265 18.87 8.76 -8.74
CA ALA A 265 20.20 9.28 -8.39
C ALA A 265 21.07 9.66 -9.62
N GLY A 266 20.43 10.06 -10.72
CA GLY A 266 21.10 10.35 -12.00
C GLY A 266 21.40 9.11 -12.86
N VAL A 267 21.12 7.91 -12.37
CA VAL A 267 21.22 6.65 -13.14
C VAL A 267 19.91 6.42 -13.90
N PRO A 268 19.93 6.26 -15.23
CA PRO A 268 18.72 5.95 -16.00
C PRO A 268 18.10 4.61 -15.57
N ALA A 269 16.79 4.61 -15.33
CA ALA A 269 16.06 3.36 -15.11
C ALA A 269 15.76 2.71 -16.48
N THR A 270 16.17 1.46 -16.65
CA THR A 270 16.06 0.72 -17.92
C THR A 270 15.31 -0.59 -17.75
N ALA A 271 14.71 -1.08 -18.83
CA ALA A 271 14.14 -2.43 -18.84
C ALA A 271 15.24 -3.48 -18.58
N ARG A 272 14.88 -4.59 -17.92
CA ARG A 272 15.77 -5.73 -17.69
C ARG A 272 15.21 -6.99 -18.35
N PRO A 273 16.06 -7.84 -18.94
CA PRO A 273 15.61 -9.11 -19.51
C PRO A 273 14.84 -9.95 -18.48
N GLY A 274 13.62 -10.35 -18.81
CA GLY A 274 12.79 -11.20 -17.97
C GLY A 274 12.10 -10.51 -16.78
N ALA A 275 12.17 -9.17 -16.66
CA ALA A 275 11.53 -8.40 -15.59
C ALA A 275 10.67 -7.25 -16.14
N ASP A 276 9.55 -6.97 -15.47
CA ASP A 276 8.63 -5.88 -15.83
C ASP A 276 9.15 -4.51 -15.37
N GLY A 277 8.62 -3.43 -15.95
CA GLY A 277 8.96 -2.07 -15.55
C GLY A 277 10.39 -1.64 -15.83
N PHE A 278 10.87 -0.66 -15.04
CA PHE A 278 12.18 -0.05 -15.21
C PHE A 278 13.00 -0.13 -13.92
N TRP A 279 14.31 -0.35 -14.10
CA TRP A 279 15.23 -0.71 -13.03
C TRP A 279 16.48 0.15 -13.07
N ALA A 280 16.93 0.64 -11.93
CA ALA A 280 18.18 1.37 -11.78
C ALA A 280 19.01 0.76 -10.64
N ASP A 281 20.30 0.50 -10.90
CA ASP A 281 21.27 0.20 -9.85
C ASP A 281 21.75 1.51 -9.23
N VAL A 282 21.64 1.64 -7.92
CA VAL A 282 22.09 2.82 -7.19
C VAL A 282 22.93 2.43 -5.99
N ASP A 283 24.05 3.11 -5.78
CA ASP A 283 24.82 2.98 -4.56
C ASP A 283 24.27 3.92 -3.50
N LEU A 284 23.77 3.36 -2.41
CA LEU A 284 23.27 4.11 -1.27
C LEU A 284 24.33 4.18 -0.17
N PRO A 285 24.58 5.36 0.43
CA PRO A 285 25.48 5.48 1.57
C PRO A 285 24.88 4.76 2.79
N GLY A 286 25.73 4.48 3.78
CA GLY A 286 25.29 3.99 5.08
C GLY A 286 24.42 5.02 5.83
N GLY A 287 23.39 4.52 6.51
CA GLY A 287 22.44 5.30 7.30
C GLY A 287 21.43 6.07 6.46
N ARG A 288 20.95 7.17 7.03
CA ARG A 288 19.89 8.00 6.44
C ARG A 288 20.41 8.82 5.28
N SER A 289 19.71 8.77 4.15
CA SER A 289 19.97 9.62 3.00
C SER A 289 18.68 9.92 2.22
N THR A 290 18.80 10.68 1.14
CA THR A 290 17.67 10.98 0.24
C THR A 290 17.98 10.48 -1.15
N LEU A 291 17.02 9.77 -1.72
CA LEU A 291 17.08 9.25 -3.08
C LEU A 291 16.33 10.20 -4.00
N ARG A 292 17.04 10.84 -4.91
CA ARG A 292 16.42 11.73 -5.91
C ARG A 292 15.92 10.91 -7.10
N ILE A 293 14.67 11.11 -7.47
CA ILE A 293 14.03 10.48 -8.63
C ILE A 293 13.61 11.60 -9.57
N SER A 294 13.82 11.42 -10.87
CA SER A 294 13.56 12.48 -11.85
C SER A 294 13.00 11.91 -13.15
N LYS A 295 12.19 12.72 -13.83
CA LYS A 295 11.65 12.45 -15.17
C LYS A 295 11.52 13.77 -15.90
N GLY A 296 12.36 13.99 -16.92
CA GLY A 296 12.46 15.29 -17.59
C GLY A 296 12.85 16.40 -16.61
N THR A 297 12.03 17.46 -16.51
CA THR A 297 12.24 18.57 -15.57
C THR A 297 11.65 18.32 -14.18
N ALA A 298 10.82 17.29 -14.01
CA ALA A 298 10.23 16.93 -12.73
C ALA A 298 11.23 16.13 -11.89
N ALA A 299 11.27 16.41 -10.58
CA ALA A 299 12.05 15.64 -9.63
C ALA A 299 11.33 15.53 -8.28
N ALA A 300 11.50 14.38 -7.64
CA ALA A 300 11.04 14.08 -6.30
C ALA A 300 12.23 13.57 -5.46
N SER A 301 12.11 13.68 -4.14
CA SER A 301 13.07 13.10 -3.21
C SER A 301 12.35 12.14 -2.28
N VAL A 302 12.92 10.95 -2.13
CA VAL A 302 12.41 9.88 -1.27
C VAL A 302 13.39 9.68 -0.12
N ALA A 303 12.90 9.59 1.11
CA ALA A 303 13.76 9.28 2.25
C ALA A 303 14.13 7.79 2.22
N VAL A 304 15.41 7.48 2.43
CA VAL A 304 15.91 6.11 2.59
C VAL A 304 16.75 5.99 3.85
N ASP A 305 16.77 4.81 4.45
CA ASP A 305 17.67 4.50 5.58
C ASP A 305 18.23 3.11 5.39
N THR A 306 19.53 3.02 5.11
CA THR A 306 20.22 1.75 4.86
C THR A 306 20.85 1.16 6.12
N GLY A 307 20.91 1.91 7.22
CA GLY A 307 21.63 1.52 8.43
C GLY A 307 23.14 1.28 8.21
N GLU A 308 23.73 0.41 9.02
CA GLU A 308 25.18 0.17 9.06
C GLU A 308 25.58 -1.25 8.59
N GLY A 309 24.68 -1.93 7.88
CA GLY A 309 24.89 -3.32 7.43
C GLY A 309 25.87 -3.48 6.26
N ALA A 310 26.23 -4.72 5.97
CA ALA A 310 26.98 -5.04 4.75
C ALA A 310 26.08 -4.96 3.50
N ALA A 311 26.69 -4.61 2.37
CA ALA A 311 26.05 -4.70 1.06
C ALA A 311 25.64 -6.15 0.76
N VAL A 312 24.50 -6.31 0.10
CA VAL A 312 24.11 -7.59 -0.52
C VAL A 312 24.53 -7.53 -1.98
N ALA A 313 25.07 -8.63 -2.50
CA ALA A 313 25.44 -8.70 -3.89
C ALA A 313 24.17 -8.58 -4.76
N THR A 314 24.18 -7.63 -5.69
CA THR A 314 23.19 -7.53 -6.77
C THR A 314 23.75 -8.20 -8.02
N ASP A 315 22.93 -9.02 -8.66
CA ASP A 315 23.21 -9.78 -9.87
C ASP A 315 22.15 -9.46 -10.96
N PRO A 316 22.26 -10.05 -12.17
CA PRO A 316 21.27 -9.84 -13.23
C PRO A 316 19.84 -10.25 -12.86
N ASP A 317 19.67 -11.22 -11.95
CA ASP A 317 18.38 -11.77 -11.53
C ASP A 317 17.84 -11.16 -10.22
N SER A 318 18.48 -10.08 -9.75
CA SER A 318 18.01 -9.29 -8.61
C SER A 318 16.57 -8.76 -8.72
N PRO A 319 15.96 -8.56 -9.91
CA PRO A 319 14.52 -8.34 -10.02
C PRO A 319 13.65 -9.39 -9.33
N GLU A 320 14.07 -10.66 -9.30
CA GLU A 320 13.33 -11.71 -8.61
C GLU A 320 13.30 -11.47 -7.10
N CYS A 321 14.46 -11.13 -6.53
CA CYS A 321 14.60 -10.80 -5.12
C CYS A 321 13.80 -9.54 -4.75
N ALA A 322 13.80 -8.54 -5.64
CA ALA A 322 12.97 -7.35 -5.50
C ALA A 322 11.47 -7.69 -5.55
N SER A 323 11.03 -8.57 -6.46
CA SER A 323 9.63 -8.98 -6.56
C SER A 323 9.15 -9.77 -5.32
N ALA A 324 10.01 -10.61 -4.74
CA ALA A 324 9.77 -11.28 -3.46
C ALA A 324 9.61 -10.25 -2.32
N THR A 325 10.51 -9.27 -2.28
CA THR A 325 10.45 -8.16 -1.33
C THR A 325 9.15 -7.36 -1.48
N LEU A 326 8.75 -7.05 -2.72
CA LEU A 326 7.50 -6.34 -3.02
C LEU A 326 6.30 -7.13 -2.51
N GLY A 327 6.21 -8.43 -2.80
CA GLY A 327 5.12 -9.28 -2.31
C GLY A 327 5.01 -9.31 -0.78
N ALA A 328 6.14 -9.32 -0.07
CA ALA A 328 6.13 -9.20 1.40
C ALA A 328 5.61 -7.83 1.87
N LEU A 329 6.06 -6.75 1.24
CA LEU A 329 5.66 -5.37 1.58
C LEU A 329 4.17 -5.10 1.29
N VAL A 330 3.64 -5.63 0.18
CA VAL A 330 2.20 -5.55 -0.14
C VAL A 330 1.35 -6.26 0.92
N ALA A 331 1.87 -7.33 1.53
CA ALA A 331 1.21 -7.99 2.67
C ALA A 331 1.45 -7.30 4.03
N GLY A 332 2.14 -6.16 4.06
CA GLY A 332 2.50 -5.45 5.29
C GLY A 332 3.64 -6.07 6.08
N ARG A 333 4.37 -7.05 5.55
CA ARG A 333 5.55 -7.65 6.20
C ARG A 333 6.80 -6.86 5.86
N ARG A 334 7.58 -6.52 6.88
CA ARG A 334 8.81 -5.72 6.79
C ARG A 334 10.01 -6.51 7.31
N ASP A 335 10.13 -7.75 6.86
CA ASP A 335 11.26 -8.60 7.25
C ASP A 335 12.52 -8.14 6.52
N ALA A 336 13.66 -8.19 7.22
CA ALA A 336 14.93 -7.86 6.60
C ALA A 336 15.26 -8.89 5.51
N VAL A 337 15.66 -8.42 4.33
CA VAL A 337 16.06 -9.32 3.23
C VAL A 337 17.40 -9.95 3.62
N ALA A 338 17.37 -11.23 3.96
CA ALA A 338 18.54 -12.01 4.40
C ALA A 338 19.11 -12.91 3.31
N ALA A 339 18.25 -13.38 2.39
CA ALA A 339 18.61 -14.20 1.25
C ALA A 339 17.62 -13.95 0.11
N CYS A 340 18.08 -14.07 -1.13
CA CYS A 340 17.25 -14.00 -2.31
C CYS A 340 16.71 -15.38 -2.69
N PRO A 341 15.55 -15.47 -3.38
CA PRO A 341 15.02 -16.76 -3.85
C PRO A 341 16.01 -17.58 -4.67
N ALA A 342 16.86 -16.92 -5.47
CA ALA A 342 17.91 -17.56 -6.27
C ALA A 342 19.08 -18.20 -5.46
N ASP A 343 19.18 -17.93 -4.15
CA ASP A 343 20.28 -18.45 -3.32
C ASP A 343 20.16 -19.94 -3.00
N ARG A 344 18.97 -20.53 -3.13
CA ARG A 344 18.71 -21.95 -2.85
C ARG A 344 17.54 -22.50 -3.65
N LEU A 345 17.60 -23.80 -3.96
CA LEU A 345 16.42 -24.53 -4.44
C LEU A 345 15.58 -25.00 -3.24
N SER A 346 14.29 -24.68 -3.26
CA SER A 346 13.36 -25.18 -2.23
C SER A 346 13.04 -26.66 -2.47
N GLU A 347 12.71 -27.40 -1.41
CA GLU A 347 12.24 -28.80 -1.52
C GLU A 347 10.97 -28.91 -2.37
N GLN A 348 10.09 -27.91 -2.27
CA GLN A 348 8.84 -27.88 -3.04
C GLN A 348 9.10 -27.73 -4.54
N ASP A 349 10.07 -26.91 -4.94
CA ASP A 349 10.48 -26.73 -6.32
C ASP A 349 11.26 -27.93 -6.83
N ALA A 350 12.14 -28.51 -6.01
CA ALA A 350 12.83 -29.75 -6.34
C ALA A 350 11.84 -30.89 -6.62
N ASP A 351 10.81 -31.05 -5.79
CA ASP A 351 9.73 -32.02 -6.02
C ASP A 351 8.93 -31.73 -7.30
N ALA A 352 8.62 -30.47 -7.59
CA ALA A 352 7.94 -30.08 -8.82
C ALA A 352 8.76 -30.42 -10.07
N LEU A 353 10.06 -30.18 -10.05
CA LEU A 353 10.99 -30.54 -11.13
C LEU A 353 11.11 -32.06 -11.30
N ARG A 354 11.20 -32.84 -10.22
CA ARG A 354 11.21 -34.32 -10.28
C ARG A 354 9.95 -34.83 -10.97
N LYS A 355 8.78 -34.32 -10.58
CA LYS A 355 7.47 -34.70 -11.15
C LYS A 355 7.32 -34.30 -12.61
N LEU A 356 7.81 -33.12 -12.99
CA LEU A 356 7.88 -32.69 -14.38
C LEU A 356 8.69 -33.67 -15.23
N VAL A 357 9.88 -34.08 -14.76
CA VAL A 357 10.74 -35.02 -15.50
C VAL A 357 10.11 -36.41 -15.60
N THR A 358 9.47 -36.90 -14.52
CA THR A 358 8.68 -38.13 -14.56
C THR A 358 7.56 -38.05 -15.60
N PHE A 359 6.83 -36.93 -15.66
CA PHE A 359 5.80 -36.71 -16.67
C PHE A 359 6.36 -36.73 -18.10
N LEU A 360 7.55 -36.17 -18.35
CA LEU A 360 8.19 -36.25 -19.66
C LEU A 360 8.55 -37.68 -20.07
N GLY A 361 8.99 -38.49 -19.10
CA GLY A 361 9.26 -39.92 -19.29
C GLY A 361 8.01 -40.70 -19.69
N THR A 362 6.87 -40.46 -19.04
CA THR A 362 5.60 -41.13 -19.38
C THR A 362 5.04 -40.72 -20.74
N ARG A 363 5.47 -39.58 -21.28
CA ARG A 363 5.11 -39.09 -22.63
C ARG A 363 6.04 -39.59 -23.73
N HIS A 364 6.95 -40.51 -23.44
CA HIS A 364 7.92 -41.03 -24.41
C HIS A 364 8.78 -39.93 -25.06
N THR A 365 9.17 -38.93 -24.28
CA THR A 365 10.18 -37.95 -24.69
C THR A 365 11.55 -38.58 -24.52
N ASP A 366 12.33 -38.81 -25.58
CA ASP A 366 13.63 -39.51 -25.44
C ASP A 366 14.78 -38.58 -25.02
N THR A 367 14.64 -37.27 -25.25
CA THR A 367 15.71 -36.29 -25.04
C THR A 367 15.19 -35.00 -24.41
N ILE A 368 15.92 -34.48 -23.42
CA ILE A 368 15.72 -33.17 -22.80
C ILE A 368 16.91 -32.29 -23.15
N GLN A 369 16.67 -31.12 -23.75
CA GLN A 369 17.65 -30.03 -23.70
C GLN A 369 17.47 -29.30 -22.37
N LEU A 370 18.51 -29.27 -21.55
CA LEU A 370 18.48 -28.62 -20.24
C LEU A 370 19.24 -27.30 -20.29
N VAL A 371 18.58 -26.21 -19.88
CA VAL A 371 19.21 -24.89 -19.73
C VAL A 371 19.17 -24.49 -18.26
N ALA A 372 20.35 -24.15 -17.73
CA ALA A 372 20.56 -23.66 -16.38
C ALA A 372 21.61 -22.54 -16.41
N ASP A 373 21.76 -21.84 -15.30
CA ASP A 373 22.80 -20.82 -15.12
C ASP A 373 23.72 -21.16 -13.94
N SER A 374 24.61 -20.22 -13.60
CA SER A 374 25.53 -20.35 -12.47
C SER A 374 24.94 -19.96 -11.11
N SER A 375 23.64 -19.61 -11.04
CA SER A 375 23.00 -19.33 -9.76
C SER A 375 22.98 -20.61 -8.91
N ARG A 376 22.98 -20.47 -7.58
CA ARG A 376 22.94 -21.63 -6.67
C ARG A 376 21.66 -22.45 -6.88
N ARG A 377 20.52 -21.77 -7.04
CA ARG A 377 19.24 -22.43 -7.36
C ARG A 377 19.29 -23.11 -8.73
N GLY A 378 19.80 -22.45 -9.77
CA GLY A 378 19.87 -23.00 -11.12
C GLY A 378 20.77 -24.23 -11.22
N ALA A 379 21.95 -24.21 -10.58
CA ALA A 379 22.85 -25.35 -10.51
C ALA A 379 22.20 -26.54 -9.78
N ALA A 380 21.58 -26.30 -8.61
CA ALA A 380 20.88 -27.34 -7.86
C ALA A 380 19.69 -27.92 -8.63
N ALA A 381 18.93 -27.07 -9.34
CA ALA A 381 17.80 -27.49 -10.16
C ALA A 381 18.25 -28.33 -11.36
N ALA A 382 19.37 -27.97 -11.99
CA ALA A 382 19.95 -28.76 -13.06
C ALA A 382 20.34 -30.16 -12.59
N ASP A 383 20.90 -30.29 -11.38
CA ASP A 383 21.26 -31.58 -10.80
C ASP A 383 20.03 -32.44 -10.50
N VAL A 384 18.94 -31.84 -10.01
CA VAL A 384 17.66 -32.53 -9.84
C VAL A 384 17.14 -33.04 -11.18
N VAL A 385 17.09 -32.19 -12.21
CA VAL A 385 16.61 -32.59 -13.55
C VAL A 385 17.48 -33.70 -14.14
N ARG A 386 18.80 -33.58 -14.11
CA ARG A 386 19.73 -34.61 -14.61
C ARG A 386 19.61 -35.94 -13.87
N THR A 387 19.36 -35.90 -12.57
CA THR A 387 19.22 -37.11 -11.75
C THR A 387 17.90 -37.82 -12.05
N SER A 388 16.79 -37.08 -12.10
CA SER A 388 15.49 -37.63 -12.47
C SER A 388 15.45 -38.11 -13.92
N ALA A 389 16.10 -37.40 -14.84
CA ALA A 389 16.18 -37.81 -16.25
C ALA A 389 16.87 -39.17 -16.38
N ARG A 390 17.98 -39.38 -15.66
CA ARG A 390 18.68 -40.67 -15.61
C ARG A 390 17.80 -41.80 -15.07
N GLN A 391 16.99 -41.53 -14.03
CA GLN A 391 16.05 -42.51 -13.48
C GLN A 391 14.93 -42.88 -14.46
N GLN A 392 14.53 -41.94 -15.32
CA GLN A 392 13.50 -42.13 -16.35
C GLN A 392 14.07 -42.62 -17.69
N GLY A 393 15.39 -42.86 -17.80
CA GLY A 393 16.03 -43.28 -19.05
C GLY A 393 16.12 -42.19 -20.12
N LEU A 394 15.99 -40.91 -19.74
CA LEU A 394 16.00 -39.76 -20.64
C LEU A 394 17.41 -39.25 -20.89
N ARG A 395 17.74 -38.94 -22.15
CA ARG A 395 19.02 -38.33 -22.51
C ARG A 395 18.97 -36.82 -22.28
N VAL A 396 19.88 -36.27 -21.48
CA VAL A 396 20.02 -34.83 -21.29
C VAL A 396 21.14 -34.30 -22.17
N VAL A 397 20.86 -33.22 -22.91
CA VAL A 397 21.83 -32.53 -23.77
C VAL A 397 21.87 -31.04 -23.45
N ASP A 398 23.02 -30.41 -23.68
CA ASP A 398 23.19 -28.95 -23.47
C ASP A 398 22.94 -28.15 -24.76
N ALA A 399 23.03 -28.81 -25.93
CA ALA A 399 22.83 -28.19 -27.24
C ALA A 399 21.43 -28.48 -27.84
N PRO A 400 20.91 -27.60 -28.73
CA PRO A 400 19.65 -27.85 -29.43
C PRO A 400 19.64 -29.20 -30.16
N ALA A 401 18.52 -29.92 -30.03
CA ALA A 401 18.28 -31.18 -30.72
C ALA A 401 16.85 -31.17 -31.30
N GLU A 402 16.69 -31.74 -32.51
CA GLU A 402 15.43 -31.69 -33.26
C GLU A 402 14.24 -32.33 -32.49
N LYS A 403 14.50 -33.45 -31.81
CA LYS A 403 13.48 -34.22 -31.06
C LYS A 403 13.70 -34.15 -29.55
N ALA A 404 13.76 -32.93 -29.01
CA ALA A 404 13.92 -32.72 -27.57
C ALA A 404 12.77 -31.93 -26.97
N ALA A 405 12.51 -32.11 -25.67
CA ALA A 405 11.83 -31.11 -24.86
C ALA A 405 12.84 -30.08 -24.37
N LEU A 406 12.51 -28.78 -24.37
CA LEU A 406 13.34 -27.76 -23.72
C LEU A 406 12.91 -27.64 -22.27
N VAL A 407 13.85 -27.79 -21.33
CA VAL A 407 13.63 -27.60 -19.90
C VAL A 407 14.53 -26.48 -19.41
N VAL A 408 13.94 -25.38 -18.93
CA VAL A 408 14.67 -24.19 -18.46
C VAL A 408 14.53 -24.07 -16.95
N VAL A 409 15.67 -24.10 -16.24
CA VAL A 409 15.76 -23.99 -14.78
C VAL A 409 16.77 -22.92 -14.33
N SER A 410 17.00 -21.91 -15.17
CA SER A 410 17.84 -20.75 -14.85
C SER A 410 17.06 -19.65 -14.09
N GLY A 411 17.71 -18.54 -13.80
CA GLY A 411 17.11 -17.25 -13.46
C GLY A 411 16.44 -16.58 -14.67
N TRP A 412 15.80 -15.45 -14.40
CA TRP A 412 14.89 -14.76 -15.32
C TRP A 412 15.60 -14.24 -16.57
N SER A 413 16.77 -13.63 -16.42
CA SER A 413 17.51 -13.02 -17.52
C SER A 413 17.99 -14.08 -18.53
N ALA A 414 18.54 -15.19 -18.02
CA ALA A 414 18.97 -16.33 -18.83
C ALA A 414 17.77 -17.04 -19.48
N ALA A 415 16.65 -17.18 -18.76
CA ALA A 415 15.43 -17.79 -19.31
C ALA A 415 14.84 -16.94 -20.44
N TYR A 416 14.72 -15.63 -20.24
CA TYR A 416 14.25 -14.69 -21.26
C TYR A 416 15.08 -14.77 -22.55
N THR A 417 16.40 -14.77 -22.41
CA THR A 417 17.33 -14.87 -23.55
C THR A 417 17.17 -16.22 -24.27
N THR A 418 17.08 -17.30 -23.51
CA THR A 418 16.90 -18.67 -24.04
C THR A 418 15.59 -18.82 -24.80
N LEU A 419 14.49 -18.32 -24.24
CA LEU A 419 13.18 -18.44 -24.87
C LEU A 419 13.03 -17.52 -26.09
N THR A 420 13.67 -16.34 -26.08
CA THR A 420 13.77 -15.49 -27.28
C THR A 420 14.49 -16.23 -28.42
N GLN A 421 15.60 -16.90 -28.10
CA GLN A 421 16.32 -17.73 -29.09
C GLN A 421 15.48 -18.93 -29.54
N ALA A 422 14.78 -19.61 -28.63
CA ALA A 422 13.90 -20.72 -28.96
C ALA A 422 12.74 -20.29 -29.88
N ALA A 423 12.11 -19.15 -29.59
CA ALA A 423 11.07 -18.57 -30.45
C ALA A 423 11.60 -18.25 -31.86
N GLN A 424 12.82 -17.72 -31.96
CA GLN A 424 13.47 -17.46 -33.25
C GLN A 424 13.79 -18.77 -34.01
N ALA A 425 14.28 -19.79 -33.32
CA ALA A 425 14.56 -21.10 -33.89
C ALA A 425 13.29 -21.77 -34.43
N GLN A 426 12.19 -21.72 -33.67
CA GLN A 426 10.90 -22.30 -34.06
C GLN A 426 10.27 -21.65 -35.30
N ARG A 427 10.62 -20.39 -35.62
CA ARG A 427 10.22 -19.75 -36.87
C ARG A 427 10.94 -20.32 -38.09
N SER A 428 12.12 -20.91 -37.88
CA SER A 428 13.00 -21.37 -38.96
C SER A 428 12.88 -22.89 -39.18
N ALA A 429 12.72 -23.66 -38.10
CA ALA A 429 12.58 -25.12 -38.15
C ALA A 429 11.71 -25.61 -36.97
N PRO A 430 11.03 -26.76 -37.11
CA PRO A 430 10.27 -27.35 -36.01
C PRO A 430 11.22 -27.91 -34.94
N THR A 431 11.69 -27.05 -34.04
CA THR A 431 12.47 -27.42 -32.86
C THR A 431 11.57 -27.54 -31.63
N TYR A 432 12.00 -28.34 -30.65
CA TYR A 432 11.28 -28.55 -29.39
C TYR A 432 9.94 -29.25 -29.53
N THR A 433 9.89 -30.33 -30.32
CA THR A 433 8.64 -31.05 -30.65
C THR A 433 7.89 -31.61 -29.44
N TYR A 434 8.56 -31.77 -28.30
CA TYR A 434 7.94 -32.24 -27.05
C TYR A 434 7.51 -31.10 -26.11
N GLY A 435 7.71 -29.84 -26.50
CA GLY A 435 7.29 -28.66 -25.77
C GLY A 435 8.42 -27.93 -25.04
N LEU A 436 8.07 -26.76 -24.50
CA LEU A 436 8.92 -25.92 -23.67
C LEU A 436 8.40 -25.97 -22.24
N TYR A 437 9.27 -26.32 -21.30
CA TYR A 437 8.95 -26.47 -19.89
C TYR A 437 9.86 -25.58 -19.06
N LEU A 438 9.26 -24.83 -18.14
CA LEU A 438 9.98 -23.88 -17.30
C LEU A 438 9.90 -24.30 -15.84
N ALA A 439 10.90 -23.91 -15.06
CA ALA A 439 10.84 -24.01 -13.61
C ALA A 439 9.71 -23.16 -13.02
N PRO A 440 9.17 -23.52 -11.82
CA PRO A 440 8.05 -22.82 -11.21
C PRO A 440 8.21 -21.30 -11.13
N TRP A 441 9.39 -20.81 -10.74
CA TRP A 441 9.69 -19.39 -10.56
C TRP A 441 9.79 -18.58 -11.86
N LEU A 442 9.76 -19.23 -13.02
CA LEU A 442 9.82 -18.59 -14.35
C LEU A 442 8.44 -18.22 -14.91
N LEU A 443 7.36 -18.46 -14.15
CA LEU A 443 6.02 -17.98 -14.50
C LEU A 443 5.91 -16.47 -14.21
N THR A 444 6.50 -15.68 -15.09
CA THR A 444 6.42 -14.20 -15.12
C THR A 444 6.10 -13.73 -16.53
N GLY A 445 5.38 -12.62 -16.65
CA GLY A 445 4.91 -12.09 -17.94
C GLY A 445 6.00 -11.94 -18.98
N PRO A 446 7.09 -11.20 -18.69
CA PRO A 446 8.21 -11.01 -19.62
C PRO A 446 8.86 -12.30 -20.09
N VAL A 447 8.86 -13.36 -19.29
CA VAL A 447 9.51 -14.64 -19.64
C VAL A 447 8.58 -15.48 -20.48
N VAL A 448 7.34 -15.75 -20.03
CA VAL A 448 6.44 -16.67 -20.73
C VAL A 448 5.88 -16.09 -22.03
N ASN A 449 5.76 -14.76 -22.13
CA ASN A 449 5.30 -14.07 -23.35
C ASN A 449 6.38 -13.96 -24.45
N THR A 450 7.56 -14.55 -24.26
CA THR A 450 8.57 -14.62 -25.34
C THR A 450 8.24 -15.71 -26.38
N VAL A 451 7.45 -16.70 -26.00
CA VAL A 451 7.07 -17.86 -26.81
C VAL A 451 5.55 -17.99 -26.86
N SER A 452 5.02 -18.63 -27.90
CA SER A 452 3.56 -18.76 -28.05
C SER A 452 2.92 -19.64 -26.98
N ALA A 453 3.66 -20.64 -26.49
CA ALA A 453 3.23 -21.50 -25.40
C ALA A 453 4.41 -22.05 -24.60
N SER A 454 4.26 -22.12 -23.28
CA SER A 454 5.18 -22.80 -22.36
C SER A 454 4.42 -23.49 -21.24
N THR A 455 5.01 -24.52 -20.63
CA THR A 455 4.41 -25.28 -19.53
C THR A 455 5.21 -25.11 -18.24
N VAL A 456 4.53 -24.92 -17.11
CA VAL A 456 5.15 -24.73 -15.80
C VAL A 456 4.50 -25.68 -14.76
N PRO A 457 5.28 -26.40 -13.94
CA PRO A 457 4.75 -27.16 -12.82
C PRO A 457 4.49 -26.22 -11.63
N LEU A 458 3.24 -26.11 -11.17
CA LEU A 458 2.85 -25.25 -10.05
C LEU A 458 2.12 -26.05 -8.97
N ARG A 459 2.08 -25.49 -7.76
CA ARG A 459 1.31 -26.01 -6.62
C ARG A 459 0.08 -25.17 -6.31
N PHE A 460 -0.28 -24.24 -7.17
CA PHE A 460 -1.48 -23.42 -7.05
C PHE A 460 -2.04 -23.15 -8.43
N ASP A 461 -3.34 -22.89 -8.50
CA ASP A 461 -3.93 -22.36 -9.71
C ASP A 461 -3.79 -20.83 -9.70
N PRO A 462 -3.15 -20.20 -10.69
CA PRO A 462 -3.07 -18.75 -10.79
C PRO A 462 -4.44 -18.04 -10.88
N ARG A 463 -5.53 -18.80 -11.06
CA ARG A 463 -6.91 -18.31 -11.09
C ARG A 463 -7.66 -18.53 -9.77
N ASP A 464 -7.05 -19.19 -8.79
CA ASP A 464 -7.66 -19.36 -7.48
C ASP A 464 -7.73 -18.00 -6.74
N GLN A 465 -8.70 -17.89 -5.84
CA GLN A 465 -8.97 -16.66 -5.09
C GLN A 465 -7.70 -16.06 -4.44
N SER A 466 -6.82 -16.88 -3.88
CA SER A 466 -5.59 -16.39 -3.23
C SER A 466 -4.62 -15.74 -4.22
N ALA A 467 -4.44 -16.31 -5.41
CA ALA A 467 -3.58 -15.77 -6.46
C ALA A 467 -4.17 -14.48 -7.05
N VAL A 468 -5.48 -14.46 -7.28
CA VAL A 468 -6.20 -13.27 -7.76
C VAL A 468 -6.14 -12.13 -6.72
N SER A 469 -6.35 -12.43 -5.43
CA SER A 469 -6.23 -11.43 -4.36
C SER A 469 -4.83 -10.84 -4.28
N TYR A 470 -3.78 -11.66 -4.48
CA TYR A 470 -2.42 -11.15 -4.56
C TYR A 470 -2.21 -10.23 -5.76
N ALA A 471 -2.71 -10.62 -6.94
CA ALA A 471 -2.59 -9.82 -8.15
C ALA A 471 -3.28 -8.45 -8.02
N VAL A 472 -4.49 -8.42 -7.46
CA VAL A 472 -5.20 -7.15 -7.17
C VAL A 472 -4.44 -6.30 -6.16
N ALA A 473 -3.98 -6.89 -5.06
CA ALA A 473 -3.23 -6.15 -4.05
C ALA A 473 -1.89 -5.58 -4.59
N LEU A 474 -1.25 -6.32 -5.50
CA LEU A 474 -0.04 -5.88 -6.18
C LEU A 474 -0.31 -4.72 -7.14
N GLU A 475 -1.39 -4.79 -7.92
CA GLU A 475 -1.79 -3.72 -8.82
C GLU A 475 -2.10 -2.42 -8.05
N ASP A 476 -2.89 -2.52 -6.99
CA ASP A 476 -3.24 -1.39 -6.13
C ASP A 476 -2.00 -0.75 -5.49
N ALA A 477 -1.01 -1.56 -5.12
CA ALA A 477 0.20 -1.10 -4.44
C ALA A 477 1.30 -0.61 -5.40
N PHE A 478 1.38 -1.16 -6.62
CA PHE A 478 2.53 -0.97 -7.52
C PHE A 478 2.16 -0.75 -9.00
N GLY A 479 0.94 -0.28 -9.30
CA GLY A 479 0.62 0.38 -10.57
C GLY A 479 0.77 -0.51 -11.81
N GLY A 480 0.23 -1.74 -11.75
CA GLY A 480 0.14 -2.67 -12.89
C GLY A 480 1.33 -3.62 -13.07
N GLU A 481 2.11 -3.87 -12.00
CA GLU A 481 3.15 -4.89 -12.00
C GLU A 481 2.54 -6.30 -12.07
N SER A 482 3.11 -7.16 -12.91
CA SER A 482 2.61 -8.54 -13.04
C SER A 482 2.97 -9.38 -11.81
N PRO A 483 2.07 -10.27 -11.35
CA PRO A 483 2.39 -11.24 -10.30
C PRO A 483 3.58 -12.14 -10.65
N THR A 484 4.38 -12.46 -9.64
CA THR A 484 5.48 -13.43 -9.72
C THR A 484 5.31 -14.51 -8.66
N VAL A 485 5.82 -15.72 -8.92
CA VAL A 485 5.66 -16.85 -7.99
C VAL A 485 6.35 -16.57 -6.65
N ASP A 486 7.56 -16.00 -6.68
CA ASP A 486 8.30 -15.70 -5.45
C ASP A 486 7.72 -14.48 -4.71
N GLY A 487 7.14 -13.50 -5.44
CA GLY A 487 6.33 -12.44 -4.85
C GLY A 487 5.09 -12.98 -4.14
N PHE A 488 4.35 -13.89 -4.78
CA PHE A 488 3.16 -14.51 -4.21
C PHE A 488 3.47 -15.37 -2.98
N ARG A 489 4.51 -16.21 -3.04
CA ARG A 489 5.00 -16.96 -1.88
C ARG A 489 5.38 -16.03 -0.74
N SER A 490 6.09 -14.96 -1.08
CA SER A 490 6.48 -13.96 -0.10
C SER A 490 5.27 -13.28 0.49
N TRP A 491 4.19 -13.02 -0.28
CA TRP A 491 2.90 -12.46 0.12
C TRP A 491 2.07 -13.38 1.05
N LEU A 492 2.10 -14.69 0.80
CA LEU A 492 1.48 -15.70 1.66
C LEU A 492 2.22 -15.87 3.00
N GLY A 493 3.54 -15.64 3.02
CA GLY A 493 4.36 -15.82 4.22
C GLY A 493 4.42 -17.28 4.66
N THR A 494 4.05 -17.57 5.91
CA THR A 494 4.08 -18.92 6.49
C THR A 494 2.84 -19.77 6.18
N SER A 495 1.83 -19.20 5.51
CA SER A 495 0.67 -19.94 5.05
C SER A 495 1.07 -20.86 3.88
N GLU A 496 1.52 -22.07 4.21
CA GLU A 496 1.95 -23.05 3.22
C GLU A 496 0.81 -23.49 2.29
N GLN A 497 1.10 -23.48 0.99
CA GLN A 497 0.30 -24.20 0.00
C GLN A 497 0.75 -25.66 -0.09
N ASN A 498 0.15 -26.52 0.72
CA ASN A 498 0.32 -27.97 0.63
C ASN A 498 -0.54 -28.59 -0.49
N ALA A 499 -0.53 -27.95 -1.65
CA ALA A 499 -1.24 -28.44 -2.83
C ALA A 499 -0.32 -29.30 -3.71
N LYS A 500 -0.97 -30.20 -4.45
CA LYS A 500 -0.30 -31.14 -5.35
C LYS A 500 0.27 -30.38 -6.56
N VAL A 501 1.36 -30.89 -7.12
CA VAL A 501 1.96 -30.32 -8.32
C VAL A 501 1.06 -30.61 -9.52
N GLN A 502 0.76 -29.61 -10.34
CA GLN A 502 0.00 -29.75 -11.58
C GLN A 502 0.70 -28.95 -12.68
N LEU A 503 0.59 -29.39 -13.93
CA LEU A 503 1.15 -28.65 -15.07
C LEU A 503 0.14 -27.62 -15.55
N TYR A 504 0.64 -26.39 -15.72
CA TYR A 504 -0.11 -25.28 -16.28
C TYR A 504 0.56 -24.83 -17.57
N ALA A 505 -0.22 -24.68 -18.63
CA ALA A 505 0.24 -24.05 -19.85
C ALA A 505 -0.05 -22.55 -19.79
N SER A 506 0.97 -21.75 -20.07
CA SER A 506 0.82 -20.34 -20.41
C SER A 506 0.76 -20.24 -21.94
N ALA A 507 -0.30 -19.63 -22.46
CA ALA A 507 -0.49 -19.39 -23.88
C ALA A 507 -0.90 -17.94 -24.12
N GLN A 508 -0.22 -17.30 -25.07
CA GLN A 508 -0.53 -15.91 -25.46
C GLN A 508 -1.94 -15.85 -26.05
N VAL A 509 -2.72 -14.87 -25.61
CA VAL A 509 -4.05 -14.59 -26.13
C VAL A 509 -4.02 -13.24 -26.80
N ASN A 510 -3.66 -13.23 -28.08
CA ASN A 510 -3.84 -12.03 -28.91
C ASN A 510 -5.31 -11.94 -29.33
N ALA A 511 -6.17 -11.40 -28.47
CA ALA A 511 -7.45 -10.88 -28.95
C ALA A 511 -7.15 -9.67 -29.85
N MET A 512 -7.71 -9.62 -31.08
CA MET A 512 -7.45 -8.50 -32.00
C MET A 512 -7.70 -7.17 -31.28
N PRO A 513 -6.68 -6.33 -31.03
CA PRO A 513 -6.91 -5.04 -30.41
C PRO A 513 -7.76 -4.20 -31.37
N MET A 514 -8.90 -3.71 -30.90
CA MET A 514 -9.71 -2.78 -31.68
C MET A 514 -8.92 -1.49 -31.92
N ASN A 515 -9.00 -0.96 -33.15
CA ASN A 515 -8.27 0.25 -33.53
C ASN A 515 -8.67 1.45 -32.64
N PRO A 516 -7.74 2.41 -32.38
CA PRO A 516 -8.04 3.62 -31.63
C PRO A 516 -9.27 4.34 -32.20
N GLY A 517 -10.26 4.61 -31.33
CA GLY A 517 -11.50 5.31 -31.70
C GLY A 517 -12.70 4.43 -32.07
N GLN A 518 -12.56 3.09 -32.04
CA GLN A 518 -13.72 2.22 -32.14
C GLN A 518 -14.45 2.12 -30.79
N PRO A 519 -15.80 2.19 -30.78
CA PRO A 519 -16.57 2.16 -29.54
C PRO A 519 -16.42 0.81 -28.84
N HIS A 520 -15.90 0.83 -27.61
CA HIS A 520 -15.93 -0.33 -26.72
C HIS A 520 -17.37 -0.67 -26.36
N ALA A 521 -17.67 -1.95 -26.12
CA ALA A 521 -18.92 -2.34 -25.51
C ALA A 521 -19.05 -1.60 -24.15
N PRO A 522 -20.24 -1.10 -23.77
CA PRO A 522 -20.43 -0.41 -22.50
C PRO A 522 -19.90 -1.25 -21.33
N GLY A 523 -18.93 -0.70 -20.58
CA GLY A 523 -18.32 -1.37 -19.42
C GLY A 523 -16.97 -2.06 -19.64
N MET A 524 -16.40 -2.05 -20.85
CA MET A 524 -15.04 -2.53 -21.10
C MET A 524 -14.02 -1.39 -20.88
N PRO A 525 -12.97 -1.58 -20.05
CA PRO A 525 -11.95 -0.56 -19.85
C PRO A 525 -11.18 -0.26 -21.16
N MET A 526 -10.79 1.01 -21.34
CA MET A 526 -10.14 1.53 -22.54
C MET A 526 -8.63 1.16 -22.62
N PHE A 527 -8.04 0.70 -21.51
CA PHE A 527 -6.64 0.29 -21.41
C PHE A 527 -6.49 -0.86 -20.39
N GLY A 528 -5.70 -1.88 -20.73
CA GLY A 528 -5.31 -2.99 -19.84
C GLY A 528 -6.31 -4.15 -19.76
N GLU A 529 -5.78 -5.37 -19.66
CA GLU A 529 -6.51 -6.49 -19.06
C GLU A 529 -6.65 -6.15 -17.56
N GLY A 530 -7.88 -6.08 -17.04
CA GLY A 530 -8.14 -5.54 -15.69
C GLY A 530 -7.47 -6.31 -14.55
N ALA A 531 -7.60 -5.80 -13.33
CA ALA A 531 -6.99 -6.41 -12.15
C ALA A 531 -7.32 -7.89 -11.95
N GLY A 532 -6.31 -8.68 -11.57
CA GLY A 532 -6.45 -10.09 -11.23
C GLY A 532 -5.86 -11.09 -12.23
N HIS A 533 -5.29 -10.64 -13.36
CA HIS A 533 -4.58 -11.52 -14.30
C HIS A 533 -3.13 -11.80 -13.85
N TRP A 534 -2.71 -13.06 -13.92
CA TRP A 534 -1.34 -13.44 -13.55
C TRP A 534 -0.31 -13.07 -14.63
N ILE A 535 -0.68 -13.27 -15.89
CA ILE A 535 0.17 -12.92 -17.04
C ILE A 535 -0.63 -11.98 -17.93
N PRO A 536 -0.18 -10.74 -18.16
CA PRO A 536 -0.79 -9.86 -19.14
C PRO A 536 -0.73 -10.45 -20.55
N ASP A 537 -1.79 -10.29 -21.33
CA ASP A 537 -1.96 -10.75 -22.72
C ASP A 537 -1.84 -12.28 -22.88
N ALA A 538 -2.01 -13.04 -21.80
CA ALA A 538 -1.95 -14.50 -21.83
C ALA A 538 -2.90 -15.15 -20.83
N THR A 539 -3.20 -16.43 -21.07
CA THR A 539 -3.95 -17.26 -20.13
C THR A 539 -3.07 -18.36 -19.56
N VAL A 540 -3.28 -18.68 -18.28
CA VAL A 540 -2.62 -19.81 -17.61
C VAL A 540 -3.69 -20.82 -17.24
N VAL A 541 -3.63 -22.01 -17.84
CA VAL A 541 -4.64 -23.06 -17.68
C VAL A 541 -4.02 -24.40 -17.30
N PRO A 542 -4.68 -25.20 -16.44
CA PRO A 542 -4.20 -26.53 -16.11
C PRO A 542 -4.28 -27.45 -17.34
N VAL A 543 -3.19 -28.17 -17.62
CA VAL A 543 -3.08 -29.11 -18.76
C VAL A 543 -2.75 -30.54 -18.35
N SER A 544 -2.63 -30.79 -17.04
CA SER A 544 -2.54 -32.14 -16.48
C SER A 544 -3.49 -32.32 -15.31
N PHE A 545 -3.72 -33.56 -14.90
CA PHE A 545 -4.13 -33.84 -13.53
C PHE A 545 -2.97 -33.57 -12.55
N PRO A 546 -3.23 -33.50 -11.24
CA PRO A 546 -2.16 -33.48 -10.26
C PRO A 546 -1.16 -34.62 -10.48
N LEU A 547 0.12 -34.28 -10.55
CA LEU A 547 1.23 -35.21 -10.71
C LEU A 547 1.53 -35.90 -9.37
N GLU A 548 1.79 -37.20 -9.43
CA GLU A 548 2.12 -38.05 -8.27
C GLU A 548 3.61 -38.08 -7.96
#